data_AF-A0A937AKJ7-F1
#
_entry.id   AF-A0A937AKJ7-F1
#
_cell.length_a   1.000
_cell.length_b   1.000
_cell.length_c   1.000
_cell.angle_alpha   90.00
_cell.angle_beta   90.00
_cell.angle_gamma   90.00
#
_symmetry.space_group_name_H-M   'P 1'
#
loop_
_entity.id
_entity.type
_entity.pdbx_description
1 polymer ?
#
loop_
_entity_poly.entity_id
_entity_poly.type
_entity_poly.pdbx_seq_one_letter_code
_entity_poly.pdbx_strand_id
1 'polypeptide(L)'
;MKRTVKSMRRASAVIVSALASSGAVAAAPAIFTAILDVPGGTVYTQGYALTPFASVVVGRTNTTSGFEAFRWTAADGTVAIGDLDGGATNAQANAISADGSVIAGMGTSANGSEAFRWTASEGLVALGDLDGGTFSSTALAISADGLVIVGRGNGVNGNEAFRWTQAAGMVGLGDLEGGSFSSAAIATNADGSVVVGQAASASGTEAFRWTQATGMVGLGDLDGGLYQSLARAVSPDGRVVVGLCTTNAGSEAFRWTQATGMVALGDVPGGSVFANALGVNHDGSVIVGQTSTALGFEAFIWTSATGMQSLGSYLTQRGVDLTDRRLVAATAISPNGRFITGWSSRTGVSNEAFVVTIGVGCSPADIADDQGTPLIFSAPTAPNNGVNEGDYNAFFAADGFFAQAGLGNGAIGASCDIADDQGTALPPFGNPTGANNGVNEGDYNLFFNSFFIPCV
;
A
#
# COMPACT_ATOMS: atom_id res chain seq x y z
N MET A 1 47.65 42.95 -62.95
CA MET A 1 46.46 43.20 -62.11
C MET A 1 45.84 41.85 -61.76
N LYS A 2 45.99 41.39 -60.52
CA LYS A 2 45.60 40.05 -60.04
C LYS A 2 44.07 39.93 -59.95
N ARG A 3 43.47 38.87 -60.48
CA ARG A 3 42.18 38.35 -59.98
C ARG A 3 42.23 36.83 -59.93
N THR A 4 42.26 36.33 -58.70
CA THR A 4 42.34 34.94 -58.29
C THR A 4 40.96 34.28 -58.44
N VAL A 5 40.91 33.15 -59.15
CA VAL A 5 39.72 32.29 -59.23
C VAL A 5 39.64 31.48 -57.93
N LYS A 6 38.57 31.67 -57.15
CA LYS A 6 38.29 30.93 -55.92
C LYS A 6 37.44 29.71 -56.28
N SER A 7 38.01 28.51 -56.15
CA SER A 7 37.30 27.25 -56.34
C SER A 7 36.31 27.02 -55.20
N MET A 8 35.03 26.81 -55.52
CA MET A 8 34.04 26.30 -54.57
C MET A 8 34.15 24.78 -54.51
N ARG A 9 34.67 24.25 -53.41
CA ARG A 9 34.49 22.85 -53.04
C ARG A 9 33.07 22.68 -52.51
N ARG A 10 32.25 21.88 -53.19
CA ARG A 10 30.98 21.37 -52.64
C ARG A 10 31.31 20.40 -51.52
N ALA A 11 31.02 20.78 -50.28
CA ALA A 11 31.02 19.85 -49.15
C ALA A 11 29.71 19.05 -49.22
N SER A 12 29.81 17.76 -49.57
CA SER A 12 28.72 16.82 -49.39
C SER A 12 28.53 16.61 -47.89
N ALA A 13 27.47 17.17 -47.32
CA ALA A 13 27.05 16.86 -45.96
C ALA A 13 26.51 15.43 -45.94
N VAL A 14 27.30 14.50 -45.41
CA VAL A 14 26.80 13.19 -44.99
C VAL A 14 25.96 13.45 -43.75
N ILE A 15 24.64 13.42 -43.90
CA ILE A 15 23.74 13.34 -42.75
C ILE A 15 23.90 11.92 -42.21
N VAL A 16 24.76 11.77 -41.20
CA VAL A 16 24.73 10.60 -40.33
C VAL A 16 23.48 10.78 -39.48
N SER A 17 22.40 10.12 -39.86
CA SER A 17 21.27 9.90 -38.96
C SER A 17 21.79 9.06 -37.80
N ALA A 18 22.13 9.69 -36.69
CA ALA A 18 22.25 9.00 -35.42
C ALA A 18 20.87 8.45 -35.11
N LEU A 19 20.65 7.15 -35.40
CA LEU A 19 19.62 6.43 -34.69
C LEU A 19 20.02 6.52 -33.22
N ALA A 20 19.34 7.38 -32.46
CA ALA A 20 19.22 7.15 -31.04
C ALA A 20 18.52 5.80 -30.91
N SER A 21 19.31 4.74 -30.74
CA SER A 21 18.79 3.55 -30.09
C SER A 21 18.27 4.06 -28.75
N SER A 22 16.95 4.17 -28.62
CA SER A 22 16.32 4.22 -27.32
C SER A 22 16.76 2.94 -26.62
N GLY A 23 17.87 3.00 -25.88
CA GLY A 23 18.28 1.92 -25.02
C GLY A 23 17.09 1.68 -24.12
N ALA A 24 16.47 0.51 -24.25
CA ALA A 24 15.45 0.11 -23.31
C ALA A 24 16.12 0.16 -21.94
N VAL A 25 15.73 1.13 -21.11
CA VAL A 25 16.10 1.12 -19.70
C VAL A 25 15.59 -0.21 -19.18
N ALA A 26 16.49 -1.08 -18.75
CA ALA A 26 16.11 -2.38 -18.21
C ALA A 26 15.13 -2.13 -17.06
N ALA A 27 13.98 -2.82 -17.09
CA ALA A 27 13.00 -2.69 -16.03
C ALA A 27 13.67 -3.08 -14.71
N ALA A 28 13.45 -2.27 -13.67
CA ALA A 28 14.02 -2.51 -12.35
C ALA A 28 13.71 -3.93 -11.86
N PRO A 29 14.67 -4.62 -11.21
CA PRO A 29 14.46 -6.00 -10.77
C PRO A 29 13.32 -6.08 -9.76
N ALA A 30 12.69 -7.24 -9.63
CA ALA A 30 11.72 -7.49 -8.57
C ALA A 30 12.07 -8.76 -7.79
N ILE A 31 11.72 -8.79 -6.51
CA ILE A 31 11.93 -9.93 -5.62
C ILE A 31 10.56 -10.45 -5.19
N PHE A 32 10.38 -11.77 -5.26
CA PHE A 32 9.19 -12.45 -4.80
C PHE A 32 9.53 -13.32 -3.58
N THR A 33 8.72 -13.22 -2.52
CA THR A 33 8.83 -14.01 -1.30
C THR A 33 7.50 -14.68 -1.00
N ALA A 34 7.46 -16.01 -1.01
CA ALA A 34 6.31 -16.76 -0.56
C ALA A 34 6.22 -16.74 0.98
N ILE A 35 5.03 -16.50 1.51
CA ILE A 35 4.71 -16.59 2.93
C ILE A 35 4.06 -17.97 3.15
N LEU A 36 4.87 -18.88 3.68
CA LEU A 36 4.46 -20.24 3.98
C LEU A 36 3.52 -20.28 5.19
N ASP A 37 2.79 -21.37 5.35
CA ASP A 37 1.89 -21.59 6.50
C ASP A 37 2.65 -21.68 7.82
N VAL A 38 1.91 -21.64 8.93
CA VAL A 38 2.44 -22.06 10.22
C VAL A 38 2.89 -23.54 10.14
N PRO A 39 4.00 -23.92 10.80
CA PRO A 39 4.47 -25.30 10.78
C PRO A 39 3.37 -26.31 11.18
N GLY A 40 3.06 -27.25 10.28
CA GLY A 40 2.04 -28.30 10.50
C GLY A 40 0.66 -28.05 9.86
N GLY A 41 0.46 -26.92 9.18
CA GLY A 41 -0.76 -26.59 8.43
C GLY A 41 -0.84 -27.18 7.02
N THR A 42 -2.03 -27.12 6.41
CA THR A 42 -2.24 -27.37 4.98
C THR A 42 -2.02 -26.05 4.25
N VAL A 43 -0.92 -25.88 3.50
CA VAL A 43 -0.50 -24.61 2.87
C VAL A 43 -1.68 -23.74 2.41
N TYR A 44 -2.16 -22.88 3.31
CA TYR A 44 -3.26 -21.95 3.11
C TYR A 44 -2.91 -20.70 3.89
N THR A 45 -2.41 -19.70 3.16
CA THR A 45 -2.12 -18.37 3.69
C THR A 45 -2.69 -17.31 2.76
N GLN A 46 -3.30 -16.27 3.34
CA GLN A 46 -3.75 -15.09 2.61
C GLN A 46 -3.23 -13.84 3.29
N GLY A 47 -2.40 -13.06 2.59
CA GLY A 47 -1.92 -11.77 3.07
C GLY A 47 -2.96 -10.67 2.80
N TYR A 48 -3.26 -9.86 3.81
CA TYR A 48 -4.26 -8.79 3.72
C TYR A 48 -3.66 -7.40 3.89
N ALA A 49 -2.63 -7.24 4.72
CA ALA A 49 -1.96 -5.95 4.93
C ALA A 49 -0.46 -6.12 5.20
N LEU A 50 0.31 -5.06 4.93
CA LEU A 50 1.76 -4.99 5.11
C LEU A 50 2.19 -3.64 5.69
N THR A 51 3.28 -3.63 6.45
CA THR A 51 3.92 -2.37 6.90
C THR A 51 4.60 -1.66 5.72
N PRO A 52 4.87 -0.34 5.76
CA PRO A 52 5.39 0.43 4.62
C PRO A 52 6.67 -0.11 3.96
N PHE A 53 7.47 -0.87 4.70
CA PHE A 53 8.71 -1.53 4.22
C PHE A 53 8.57 -3.05 4.10
N ALA A 54 7.35 -3.58 4.19
CA ALA A 54 7.02 -5.01 4.22
C ALA A 54 7.82 -5.83 5.25
N SER A 55 8.25 -5.20 6.34
CA SER A 55 8.88 -5.88 7.48
C SER A 55 7.91 -6.80 8.22
N VAL A 56 6.61 -6.52 8.13
CA VAL A 56 5.54 -7.33 8.68
C VAL A 56 4.42 -7.47 7.66
N VAL A 57 3.88 -8.69 7.52
CA VAL A 57 2.63 -8.98 6.80
C VAL A 57 1.66 -9.64 7.75
N VAL A 58 0.39 -9.28 7.64
CA VAL A 58 -0.69 -9.90 8.41
C VAL A 58 -1.77 -10.46 7.51
N GLY A 59 -2.49 -11.44 8.04
CA GLY A 59 -3.55 -12.08 7.28
C GLY A 59 -4.18 -13.25 8.02
N ARG A 60 -4.53 -14.27 7.25
CA ARG A 60 -5.18 -15.49 7.74
C ARG A 60 -4.42 -16.73 7.28
N THR A 61 -4.32 -17.71 8.17
CA THR A 61 -3.68 -19.00 7.94
C THR A 61 -4.62 -20.13 8.37
N ASN A 62 -4.46 -21.34 7.82
CA ASN A 62 -5.26 -22.50 8.24
C ASN A 62 -4.43 -23.43 9.14
N THR A 63 -4.98 -23.76 10.30
CA THR A 63 -4.37 -24.70 11.24
C THR A 63 -5.27 -25.92 11.44
N THR A 64 -4.80 -26.90 12.20
CA THR A 64 -5.62 -28.09 12.52
C THR A 64 -6.87 -27.73 13.34
N SER A 65 -6.86 -26.59 14.02
CA SER A 65 -7.93 -26.14 14.91
C SER A 65 -8.94 -25.23 14.21
N GLY A 66 -8.58 -24.65 13.06
CA GLY A 66 -9.40 -23.73 12.31
C GLY A 66 -8.55 -22.64 11.67
N PHE A 67 -9.17 -21.49 11.41
CA PHE A 67 -8.42 -20.37 10.85
C PHE A 67 -7.85 -19.48 11.93
N GLU A 68 -6.60 -19.07 11.77
CA GLU A 68 -5.93 -18.17 12.70
C GLU A 68 -5.44 -16.92 11.98
N ALA A 69 -5.47 -15.80 12.71
CA ALA A 69 -4.77 -14.60 12.29
C ALA A 69 -3.26 -14.83 12.39
N PHE A 70 -2.49 -14.38 11.41
CA PHE A 70 -1.03 -14.47 11.47
C PHE A 70 -0.36 -13.10 11.40
N ARG A 71 0.87 -13.09 11.93
CA ARG A 71 1.88 -12.07 11.75
C ARG A 71 3.13 -12.74 11.18
N TRP A 72 3.59 -12.28 10.02
CA TRP A 72 4.78 -12.77 9.35
C TRP A 72 5.91 -11.75 9.42
N THR A 73 7.13 -12.22 9.67
CA THR A 73 8.37 -11.45 9.47
C THR A 73 9.38 -12.32 8.73
N ALA A 74 10.39 -11.70 8.11
CA ALA A 74 11.47 -12.46 7.48
C ALA A 74 12.29 -13.31 8.47
N ALA A 75 12.35 -12.90 9.74
CA ALA A 75 13.11 -13.58 10.79
C ALA A 75 12.33 -14.77 11.38
N ASP A 76 11.04 -14.59 11.61
CA ASP A 76 10.21 -15.54 12.38
C ASP A 76 9.37 -16.45 11.48
N GLY A 77 9.25 -16.12 10.19
CA GLY A 77 8.27 -16.75 9.31
C GLY A 77 6.85 -16.41 9.76
N THR A 78 5.90 -17.30 9.48
CA THR A 78 4.48 -17.10 9.81
C THR A 78 4.21 -17.57 11.23
N VAL A 79 3.74 -16.65 12.07
CA VAL A 79 3.39 -16.92 13.47
C VAL A 79 1.91 -16.57 13.67
N ALA A 80 1.13 -17.51 14.20
CA ALA A 80 -0.24 -17.24 14.62
C ALA A 80 -0.25 -16.28 15.82
N ILE A 81 -1.15 -15.29 15.82
CA ILE A 81 -1.23 -14.30 16.90
C ILE A 81 -2.20 -14.68 18.02
N GLY A 82 -2.88 -15.83 17.88
CA GLY A 82 -3.84 -16.38 18.85
C GLY A 82 -5.31 -16.19 18.45
N ASP A 83 -6.18 -16.56 19.38
CA ASP A 83 -7.64 -16.48 19.27
C ASP A 83 -8.23 -15.61 20.40
N LEU A 84 -9.47 -15.14 20.23
CA LEU A 84 -10.22 -14.53 21.31
C LEU A 84 -10.75 -15.60 22.28
N ASP A 85 -10.74 -15.28 23.57
CA ASP A 85 -11.13 -16.22 24.62
C ASP A 85 -12.61 -16.66 24.48
N GLY A 86 -12.83 -17.96 24.68
CA GLY A 86 -14.16 -18.56 24.78
C GLY A 86 -14.89 -18.78 23.46
N GLY A 87 -14.28 -18.46 22.31
CA GLY A 87 -14.84 -18.77 20.99
C GLY A 87 -14.11 -19.88 20.24
N ALA A 88 -14.54 -20.12 19.00
CA ALA A 88 -13.88 -21.06 18.10
C ALA A 88 -12.62 -20.45 17.47
N THR A 89 -11.65 -21.28 17.09
CA THR A 89 -10.47 -20.88 16.32
C THR A 89 -10.88 -20.43 14.92
N ASN A 90 -11.15 -19.13 14.82
CA ASN A 90 -11.58 -18.46 13.61
C ASN A 90 -11.24 -16.98 13.72
N ALA A 91 -9.96 -16.67 13.55
CA ALA A 91 -9.42 -15.33 13.55
C ALA A 91 -8.84 -14.95 12.18
N GLN A 92 -8.85 -13.66 11.87
CA GLN A 92 -8.17 -13.08 10.72
C GLN A 92 -7.68 -11.67 11.07
N ALA A 93 -6.44 -11.37 10.72
CA ALA A 93 -5.87 -10.02 10.83
C ALA A 93 -6.07 -9.28 9.49
N ASN A 94 -6.92 -8.26 9.49
CA ASN A 94 -7.28 -7.53 8.28
C ASN A 94 -6.38 -6.31 8.03
N ALA A 95 -5.81 -5.73 9.10
CA ALA A 95 -5.03 -4.51 9.00
C ALA A 95 -3.93 -4.42 10.08
N ILE A 96 -2.90 -3.62 9.81
CA ILE A 96 -1.76 -3.40 10.70
C ILE A 96 -1.33 -1.92 10.66
N SER A 97 -0.90 -1.37 11.80
CA SER A 97 -0.32 -0.02 11.90
C SER A 97 1.01 0.07 11.15
N ALA A 98 1.46 1.29 10.84
CA ALA A 98 2.64 1.51 10.01
C ALA A 98 3.94 1.01 10.66
N ASP A 99 4.04 1.09 11.98
CA ASP A 99 5.15 0.57 12.78
C ASP A 99 5.06 -0.94 13.04
N GLY A 100 3.95 -1.58 12.67
CA GLY A 100 3.70 -3.00 12.88
C GLY A 100 3.33 -3.40 14.31
N SER A 101 3.04 -2.44 15.21
CA SER A 101 2.80 -2.69 16.63
C SER A 101 1.35 -3.02 16.98
N VAL A 102 0.38 -2.58 16.15
CA VAL A 102 -1.05 -2.80 16.35
C VAL A 102 -1.65 -3.51 15.16
N ILE A 103 -2.35 -4.61 15.42
CA ILE A 103 -3.09 -5.38 14.40
C ILE A 103 -4.58 -5.30 14.71
N ALA A 104 -5.41 -5.10 13.68
CA ALA A 104 -6.86 -5.13 13.79
C ALA A 104 -7.46 -6.21 12.88
N GLY A 105 -8.55 -6.82 13.34
CA GLY A 105 -9.18 -7.91 12.61
C GLY A 105 -10.49 -8.35 13.24
N MET A 106 -10.86 -9.60 12.98
CA MET A 106 -12.01 -10.24 13.63
C MET A 106 -11.65 -11.62 14.16
N GLY A 107 -12.30 -11.99 15.25
CA GLY A 107 -12.23 -13.31 15.86
C GLY A 107 -13.61 -13.79 16.26
N THR A 108 -13.65 -14.87 17.02
CA THR A 108 -14.86 -15.37 17.68
C THR A 108 -14.59 -15.44 19.17
N SER A 109 -15.44 -14.80 19.99
CA SER A 109 -15.44 -14.95 21.45
C SER A 109 -16.69 -15.70 21.92
N ALA A 110 -16.85 -15.83 23.24
CA ALA A 110 -18.03 -16.44 23.84
C ALA A 110 -19.36 -15.74 23.47
N ASN A 111 -19.30 -14.46 23.07
CA ASN A 111 -20.48 -13.67 22.71
C ASN A 111 -20.82 -13.76 21.21
N GLY A 112 -19.86 -14.12 20.36
CA GLY A 112 -20.02 -14.21 18.92
C GLY A 112 -18.80 -13.70 18.15
N SER A 113 -18.98 -13.37 16.87
CA SER A 113 -17.89 -12.86 16.05
C SER A 113 -17.68 -11.37 16.33
N GLU A 114 -16.49 -10.97 16.74
CA GLU A 114 -16.20 -9.57 17.08
C GLU A 114 -14.87 -9.08 16.54
N ALA A 115 -14.79 -7.77 16.36
CA ALA A 115 -13.57 -7.07 16.05
C ALA A 115 -12.58 -7.18 17.22
N PHE A 116 -11.30 -7.31 16.89
CA PHE A 116 -10.23 -7.25 17.89
C PHE A 116 -9.18 -6.19 17.54
N ARG A 117 -8.45 -5.78 18.57
CA ARG A 117 -7.16 -5.11 18.49
C ARG A 117 -6.11 -5.98 19.17
N TRP A 118 -4.97 -6.18 18.51
CA TRP A 118 -3.86 -6.96 19.05
C TRP A 118 -2.61 -6.09 19.21
N THR A 119 -1.90 -6.30 20.31
CA THR A 119 -0.53 -5.82 20.53
C THR A 119 0.31 -6.93 21.14
N ALA A 120 1.63 -6.86 20.99
CA ALA A 120 2.53 -7.87 21.56
C ALA A 120 2.43 -7.96 23.11
N SER A 121 2.09 -6.86 23.78
CA SER A 121 1.98 -6.80 25.25
C SER A 121 0.62 -7.28 25.77
N GLU A 122 -0.45 -7.13 25.00
CA GLU A 122 -1.82 -7.39 25.46
C GLU A 122 -2.43 -8.67 24.86
N GLY A 123 -1.87 -9.20 23.77
CA GLY A 123 -2.51 -10.25 22.99
C GLY A 123 -3.75 -9.73 22.25
N LEU A 124 -4.70 -10.60 21.92
CA LEU A 124 -5.96 -10.19 21.30
C LEU A 124 -6.90 -9.59 22.35
N VAL A 125 -7.31 -8.34 22.13
CA VAL A 125 -8.31 -7.65 22.93
C VAL A 125 -9.56 -7.45 22.09
N ALA A 126 -10.68 -7.99 22.55
CA ALA A 126 -12.00 -7.78 22.00
C ALA A 126 -12.40 -6.28 22.03
N LEU A 127 -12.98 -5.79 20.94
CA LEU A 127 -13.50 -4.42 20.86
C LEU A 127 -14.99 -4.31 21.17
N GLY A 128 -15.70 -5.44 21.29
CA GLY A 128 -17.15 -5.49 21.42
C GLY A 128 -17.88 -5.23 20.10
N ASP A 129 -19.14 -4.81 20.19
CA ASP A 129 -20.02 -4.52 19.06
C ASP A 129 -20.72 -3.17 19.21
N LEU A 130 -21.56 -2.82 18.22
CA LEU A 130 -22.43 -1.67 18.30
C LEU A 130 -23.68 -2.02 19.13
N ASP A 131 -24.05 -1.13 20.04
CA ASP A 131 -25.21 -1.36 20.91
C ASP A 131 -26.53 -1.53 20.13
N GLY A 132 -27.38 -2.43 20.63
CA GLY A 132 -28.77 -2.59 20.20
C GLY A 132 -28.99 -3.52 19.02
N GLY A 133 -27.95 -4.02 18.36
CA GLY A 133 -28.04 -5.03 17.31
C GLY A 133 -27.76 -6.46 17.77
N THR A 134 -27.65 -7.38 16.81
CA THR A 134 -27.12 -8.73 17.07
C THR A 134 -25.62 -8.67 17.23
N PHE A 135 -25.10 -9.24 18.32
CA PHE A 135 -23.67 -9.23 18.65
C PHE A 135 -22.80 -9.67 17.47
N SER A 136 -22.24 -8.69 16.77
CA SER A 136 -21.25 -8.93 15.74
C SER A 136 -20.51 -7.67 15.32
N SER A 137 -19.21 -7.80 15.10
CA SER A 137 -18.40 -6.73 14.52
C SER A 137 -17.18 -7.29 13.77
N THR A 138 -16.64 -6.49 12.86
CA THR A 138 -15.44 -6.82 12.09
C THR A 138 -14.63 -5.55 11.89
N ALA A 139 -13.38 -5.51 12.37
CA ALA A 139 -12.44 -4.46 11.99
C ALA A 139 -11.83 -4.78 10.63
N LEU A 140 -11.86 -3.82 9.71
CA LEU A 140 -11.40 -3.98 8.34
C LEU A 140 -10.18 -3.12 8.02
N ALA A 141 -9.99 -1.99 8.71
CA ALA A 141 -8.82 -1.13 8.56
C ALA A 141 -8.42 -0.44 9.87
N ILE A 142 -7.17 0.03 9.91
CA ILE A 142 -6.58 0.77 11.03
C ILE A 142 -5.74 1.94 10.49
N SER A 143 -5.69 3.05 11.24
CA SER A 143 -4.79 4.18 10.96
C SER A 143 -3.32 3.79 11.16
N ALA A 144 -2.41 4.59 10.59
CA ALA A 144 -0.97 4.34 10.61
C ALA A 144 -0.40 4.33 12.04
N ASP A 145 -0.97 5.12 12.94
CA ASP A 145 -0.61 5.20 14.37
C ASP A 145 -1.29 4.13 15.24
N GLY A 146 -2.17 3.31 14.67
CA GLY A 146 -2.89 2.27 15.41
C GLY A 146 -4.01 2.76 16.33
N LEU A 147 -4.39 4.05 16.28
CA LEU A 147 -5.34 4.67 17.21
C LEU A 147 -6.80 4.66 16.74
N VAL A 148 -7.03 4.52 15.43
CA VAL A 148 -8.35 4.52 14.82
C VAL A 148 -8.58 3.22 14.07
N ILE A 149 -9.57 2.46 14.50
CA ILE A 149 -9.99 1.21 13.83
C ILE A 149 -11.35 1.45 13.20
N VAL A 150 -11.54 1.02 11.95
CA VAL A 150 -12.83 1.13 11.26
C VAL A 150 -13.29 -0.23 10.76
N GLY A 151 -14.60 -0.36 10.57
CA GLY A 151 -15.19 -1.62 10.15
C GLY A 151 -16.70 -1.57 10.04
N ARG A 152 -17.33 -2.70 10.30
CA ARG A 152 -18.79 -2.83 10.36
C ARG A 152 -19.23 -3.60 11.59
N GLY A 153 -20.39 -3.25 12.12
CA GLY A 153 -21.09 -3.97 13.18
C GLY A 153 -22.59 -4.03 12.89
N ASN A 154 -23.37 -4.57 13.82
CA ASN A 154 -24.82 -4.47 13.77
C ASN A 154 -25.30 -3.50 14.85
N GLY A 155 -25.79 -2.34 14.44
CA GLY A 155 -26.47 -1.41 15.34
C GLY A 155 -27.97 -1.70 15.41
N VAL A 156 -28.68 -0.88 16.21
CA VAL A 156 -30.14 -0.97 16.41
C VAL A 156 -30.95 -0.92 15.11
N ASN A 157 -30.46 -0.22 14.08
CA ASN A 157 -31.17 -0.02 12.82
C ASN A 157 -30.72 -0.99 11.71
N GLY A 158 -29.62 -1.73 11.89
CA GLY A 158 -29.06 -2.60 10.85
C GLY A 158 -27.54 -2.67 10.85
N ASN A 159 -26.96 -3.16 9.75
CA ASN A 159 -25.51 -3.20 9.58
C ASN A 159 -24.95 -1.78 9.45
N GLU A 160 -23.95 -1.44 10.23
CA GLU A 160 -23.48 -0.06 10.32
C GLU A 160 -21.95 0.00 10.32
N ALA A 161 -21.42 0.92 9.52
CA ALA A 161 -20.02 1.29 9.54
C ALA A 161 -19.68 1.89 10.91
N PHE A 162 -18.55 1.50 11.49
CA PHE A 162 -18.10 2.09 12.75
C PHE A 162 -16.72 2.71 12.63
N ARG A 163 -16.44 3.62 13.55
CA ARG A 163 -15.11 4.11 13.90
C ARG A 163 -14.89 3.91 15.39
N TRP A 164 -13.83 3.20 15.74
CA TRP A 164 -13.42 2.90 17.09
C TRP A 164 -12.17 3.69 17.48
N THR A 165 -12.18 4.23 18.69
CA THR A 165 -10.98 4.72 19.37
C THR A 165 -11.00 4.25 20.82
N GLN A 166 -9.84 4.18 21.47
CA GLN A 166 -9.78 3.76 22.87
C GLN A 166 -10.61 4.65 23.80
N ALA A 167 -10.70 5.96 23.50
CA ALA A 167 -11.42 6.93 24.32
C ALA A 167 -12.95 6.89 24.12
N ALA A 168 -13.41 6.60 22.90
CA ALA A 168 -14.83 6.65 22.56
C ALA A 168 -15.51 5.28 22.49
N GLY A 169 -14.74 4.19 22.44
CA GLY A 169 -15.27 2.88 22.09
C GLY A 169 -15.72 2.84 20.63
N MET A 170 -16.63 1.91 20.31
CA MET A 170 -17.17 1.74 18.96
C MET A 170 -18.31 2.74 18.70
N VAL A 171 -18.12 3.62 17.71
CA VAL A 171 -19.12 4.64 17.34
C VAL A 171 -19.60 4.39 15.92
N GLY A 172 -20.91 4.26 15.74
CA GLY A 172 -21.55 4.13 14.43
C GLY A 172 -21.43 5.41 13.59
N LEU A 173 -21.26 5.25 12.27
CA LEU A 173 -21.11 6.35 11.32
C LEU A 173 -22.41 6.68 10.56
N GLY A 174 -23.49 5.94 10.81
CA GLY A 174 -24.75 6.05 10.07
C GLY A 174 -24.67 5.49 8.64
N ASP A 175 -25.59 5.93 7.80
CA ASP A 175 -25.81 5.51 6.42
C ASP A 175 -25.91 6.71 5.46
N LEU A 176 -26.05 6.43 4.17
CA LEU A 176 -26.41 7.44 3.17
C LEU A 176 -27.92 7.65 3.15
N GLU A 177 -28.35 8.90 3.02
CA GLU A 177 -29.77 9.23 3.02
C GLU A 177 -30.53 8.58 1.85
N GLY A 178 -31.78 8.19 2.13
CA GLY A 178 -32.74 7.68 1.14
C GLY A 178 -32.59 6.20 0.78
N GLY A 179 -31.56 5.51 1.30
CA GLY A 179 -31.42 4.05 1.21
C GLY A 179 -32.03 3.31 2.41
N SER A 180 -31.86 1.98 2.42
CA SER A 180 -32.03 1.18 3.64
C SER A 180 -30.87 1.43 4.59
N PHE A 181 -31.09 1.40 5.90
CA PHE A 181 -30.00 1.56 6.88
C PHE A 181 -28.96 0.43 6.76
N SER A 182 -27.90 0.69 6.01
CA SER A 182 -26.80 -0.25 5.80
C SER A 182 -25.54 0.48 5.35
N SER A 183 -24.45 0.29 6.09
CA SER A 183 -23.13 0.81 5.72
C SER A 183 -22.00 -0.09 6.23
N ALA A 184 -20.85 -0.03 5.56
CA ALA A 184 -19.62 -0.70 6.00
C ALA A 184 -18.40 0.15 5.67
N ALA A 185 -17.59 0.48 6.68
CA ALA A 185 -16.29 1.11 6.47
C ALA A 185 -15.26 0.03 6.11
N ILE A 186 -14.62 0.19 4.94
CA ILE A 186 -13.68 -0.78 4.40
C ILE A 186 -12.23 -0.32 4.62
N ALA A 187 -11.96 0.98 4.49
CA ALA A 187 -10.62 1.54 4.63
C ALA A 187 -10.62 2.89 5.34
N THR A 188 -9.46 3.26 5.89
CA THR A 188 -9.20 4.56 6.53
C THR A 188 -7.83 5.08 6.13
N ASN A 189 -7.62 6.40 6.13
CA ASN A 189 -6.34 7.00 5.78
C ASN A 189 -5.34 6.98 6.98
N ALA A 190 -4.14 7.53 6.79
CA ALA A 190 -3.04 7.37 7.75
C ALA A 190 -3.34 7.93 9.15
N ASP A 191 -4.09 9.03 9.26
CA ASP A 191 -4.48 9.65 10.54
C ASP A 191 -5.90 9.25 11.01
N GLY A 192 -6.60 8.42 10.25
CA GLY A 192 -7.96 7.98 10.56
C GLY A 192 -9.04 9.06 10.50
N SER A 193 -8.77 10.18 9.82
CA SER A 193 -9.73 11.29 9.63
C SER A 193 -10.67 11.10 8.43
N VAL A 194 -10.27 10.25 7.48
CA VAL A 194 -11.04 9.90 6.28
C VAL A 194 -11.33 8.42 6.29
N VAL A 195 -12.62 8.08 6.24
CA VAL A 195 -13.11 6.69 6.18
C VAL A 195 -13.83 6.47 4.86
N VAL A 196 -13.58 5.37 4.18
CA VAL A 196 -14.25 5.02 2.92
C VAL A 196 -14.85 3.62 2.99
N GLY A 197 -15.88 3.38 2.20
CA GLY A 197 -16.51 2.08 2.11
C GLY A 197 -17.73 2.09 1.20
N GLN A 198 -18.76 1.37 1.59
CA GLN A 198 -20.03 1.30 0.87
C GLN A 198 -21.21 1.52 1.80
N ALA A 199 -22.28 2.11 1.29
CA ALA A 199 -23.54 2.26 1.99
C ALA A 199 -24.72 2.16 1.01
N ALA A 200 -25.90 1.80 1.48
CA ALA A 200 -27.10 1.87 0.66
C ALA A 200 -27.54 3.34 0.54
N SER A 201 -27.77 3.80 -0.69
CA SER A 201 -28.30 5.12 -1.02
C SER A 201 -29.67 5.01 -1.68
N ALA A 202 -30.30 6.16 -1.98
CA ALA A 202 -31.54 6.21 -2.76
C ALA A 202 -31.41 5.60 -4.18
N SER A 203 -30.19 5.52 -4.72
CA SER A 203 -29.93 5.02 -6.08
C SER A 203 -29.47 3.57 -6.11
N GLY A 204 -28.88 3.07 -5.03
CA GLY A 204 -28.31 1.72 -4.93
C GLY A 204 -27.17 1.65 -3.92
N THR A 205 -26.37 0.59 -3.96
CA THR A 205 -25.15 0.53 -3.14
C THR A 205 -24.15 1.55 -3.67
N GLU A 206 -23.64 2.43 -2.82
CA GLU A 206 -22.79 3.53 -3.23
C GLU A 206 -21.52 3.58 -2.38
N ALA A 207 -20.40 3.78 -3.06
CA ALA A 207 -19.13 4.08 -2.43
C ALA A 207 -19.26 5.41 -1.68
N PHE A 208 -18.81 5.47 -0.42
CA PHE A 208 -18.83 6.71 0.35
C PHE A 208 -17.44 7.15 0.77
N ARG A 209 -17.34 8.43 1.10
CA ARG A 209 -16.25 9.04 1.87
C ARG A 209 -16.83 9.79 3.05
N TRP A 210 -16.37 9.45 4.25
CA TRP A 210 -16.78 10.05 5.50
C TRP A 210 -15.65 10.89 6.08
N THR A 211 -16.00 12.06 6.63
CA THR A 211 -15.15 12.83 7.54
C THR A 211 -15.99 13.36 8.69
N GLN A 212 -15.37 13.71 9.80
CA GLN A 212 -16.09 14.29 10.93
C GLN A 212 -16.83 15.59 10.55
N ALA A 213 -16.29 16.37 9.61
CA ALA A 213 -16.87 17.66 9.21
C ALA A 213 -18.09 17.50 8.29
N THR A 214 -18.11 16.47 7.45
CA THR A 214 -19.12 16.31 6.39
C THR A 214 -20.11 15.18 6.65
N GLY A 215 -19.83 14.29 7.61
CA GLY A 215 -20.52 13.02 7.68
C GLY A 215 -20.23 12.15 6.46
N MET A 216 -21.13 11.21 6.19
CA MET A 216 -21.04 10.27 5.07
C MET A 216 -21.50 10.95 3.77
N VAL A 217 -20.63 10.96 2.75
CA VAL A 217 -20.92 11.55 1.44
C VAL A 217 -20.72 10.50 0.36
N GLY A 218 -21.72 10.29 -0.50
CA GLY A 218 -21.64 9.38 -1.65
C GLY A 218 -20.65 9.87 -2.70
N LEU A 219 -19.94 8.95 -3.34
CA LEU A 219 -18.93 9.23 -4.37
C LEU A 219 -19.47 9.10 -5.80
N GLY A 220 -20.72 8.67 -5.96
CA GLY A 220 -21.32 8.34 -7.25
C GLY A 220 -20.96 6.95 -7.76
N ASP A 221 -21.19 6.77 -9.05
CA ASP A 221 -21.03 5.52 -9.80
C ASP A 221 -20.49 5.84 -11.21
N LEU A 222 -19.92 4.84 -11.89
CA LEU A 222 -19.61 4.96 -13.32
C LEU A 222 -20.87 4.70 -14.16
N ASP A 223 -21.02 5.44 -15.26
CA ASP A 223 -22.20 5.31 -16.10
C ASP A 223 -22.35 3.92 -16.75
N GLY A 224 -23.62 3.51 -16.90
CA GLY A 224 -24.04 2.41 -17.76
C GLY A 224 -24.40 1.12 -17.05
N GLY A 225 -23.97 0.89 -15.80
CA GLY A 225 -24.32 -0.32 -15.05
C GLY A 225 -25.55 -0.17 -14.16
N LEU A 226 -25.75 -1.18 -13.30
CA LEU A 226 -26.52 -0.98 -12.06
C LEU A 226 -25.77 0.02 -11.19
N TYR A 227 -26.49 0.93 -10.52
CA TYR A 227 -25.89 1.89 -9.59
C TYR A 227 -25.29 1.13 -8.39
N GLN A 228 -24.01 0.80 -8.50
CA GLN A 228 -23.30 -0.06 -7.57
C GLN A 228 -21.80 0.22 -7.61
N SER A 229 -21.35 1.01 -6.65
CA SER A 229 -19.94 1.33 -6.42
C SER A 229 -19.50 0.94 -5.01
N LEU A 230 -18.24 0.50 -4.88
CA LEU A 230 -17.66 0.06 -3.62
C LEU A 230 -16.26 0.64 -3.48
N ALA A 231 -16.01 1.50 -2.49
CA ALA A 231 -14.65 1.91 -2.15
C ALA A 231 -13.95 0.81 -1.35
N ARG A 232 -12.74 0.45 -1.76
CA ARG A 232 -11.93 -0.63 -1.17
C ARG A 232 -10.68 -0.13 -0.47
N ALA A 233 -10.09 0.95 -0.96
CA ALA A 233 -8.91 1.56 -0.36
C ALA A 233 -8.91 3.08 -0.56
N VAL A 234 -8.15 3.76 0.31
CA VAL A 234 -7.90 5.20 0.26
C VAL A 234 -6.41 5.45 0.46
N SER A 235 -5.86 6.45 -0.23
CA SER A 235 -4.47 6.85 -0.06
C SER A 235 -4.20 7.35 1.38
N PRO A 236 -2.97 7.23 1.90
CA PRO A 236 -2.55 7.74 3.20
C PRO A 236 -3.00 9.18 3.50
N ASP A 237 -3.03 10.05 2.49
CA ASP A 237 -3.42 11.46 2.62
C ASP A 237 -4.95 11.70 2.47
N GLY A 238 -5.74 10.65 2.23
CA GLY A 238 -7.19 10.72 2.13
C GLY A 238 -7.74 11.30 0.82
N ARG A 239 -6.91 11.51 -0.21
CA ARG A 239 -7.28 12.21 -1.46
C ARG A 239 -7.65 11.30 -2.62
N VAL A 240 -7.11 10.09 -2.69
CA VAL A 240 -7.38 9.12 -3.76
C VAL A 240 -8.14 7.94 -3.18
N VAL A 241 -9.29 7.64 -3.76
CA VAL A 241 -10.11 6.47 -3.38
C VAL A 241 -10.16 5.51 -4.56
N VAL A 242 -9.98 4.22 -4.30
CA VAL A 242 -10.04 3.19 -5.35
C VAL A 242 -11.01 2.10 -4.94
N GLY A 243 -11.54 1.40 -5.93
CA GLY A 243 -12.49 0.32 -5.70
C GLY A 243 -13.01 -0.29 -6.97
N LEU A 244 -14.26 -0.77 -6.91
CA LEU A 244 -14.94 -1.36 -8.05
C LEU A 244 -16.33 -0.74 -8.26
N CYS A 245 -16.78 -0.75 -9.50
CA CYS A 245 -18.05 -0.22 -9.94
C CYS A 245 -18.70 -1.20 -10.94
N THR A 246 -20.02 -1.19 -11.06
CA THR A 246 -20.72 -1.99 -12.09
C THR A 246 -20.93 -1.13 -13.33
N THR A 247 -20.61 -1.65 -14.52
CA THR A 247 -20.86 -1.01 -15.81
C THR A 247 -21.61 -1.96 -16.75
N ASN A 248 -21.94 -1.49 -17.96
CA ASN A 248 -22.51 -2.35 -19.02
C ASN A 248 -21.56 -3.47 -19.46
N ALA A 249 -20.24 -3.27 -19.27
CA ALA A 249 -19.23 -4.23 -19.70
C ALA A 249 -19.00 -5.32 -18.63
N GLY A 250 -19.12 -4.97 -17.35
CA GLY A 250 -18.88 -5.85 -16.22
C GLY A 250 -18.54 -5.06 -14.96
N SER A 251 -17.80 -5.66 -14.03
CA SER A 251 -17.26 -4.92 -12.89
C SER A 251 -15.94 -4.26 -13.28
N GLU A 252 -15.82 -2.94 -13.13
CA GLU A 252 -14.60 -2.21 -13.46
C GLU A 252 -13.97 -1.59 -12.23
N ALA A 253 -12.65 -1.58 -12.19
CA ALA A 253 -11.92 -0.86 -11.15
C ALA A 253 -11.99 0.64 -11.42
N PHE A 254 -12.13 1.44 -10.36
CA PHE A 254 -12.12 2.89 -10.47
C PHE A 254 -11.03 3.54 -9.62
N ARG A 255 -10.67 4.76 -10.01
CA ARG A 255 -9.93 5.74 -9.20
C ARG A 255 -10.75 7.01 -9.12
N TRP A 256 -10.98 7.49 -7.89
CA TRP A 256 -11.72 8.70 -7.59
C TRP A 256 -10.80 9.75 -6.96
N THR A 257 -10.97 10.99 -7.39
CA THR A 257 -10.46 12.17 -6.68
C THR A 257 -11.53 13.25 -6.69
N GLN A 258 -11.45 14.21 -5.76
CA GLN A 258 -12.39 15.33 -5.75
C GLN A 258 -12.37 16.14 -7.06
N ALA A 259 -11.22 16.22 -7.74
CA ALA A 259 -11.08 17.00 -8.97
C ALA A 259 -11.67 16.31 -10.20
N THR A 260 -11.62 14.98 -10.26
CA THR A 260 -11.98 14.20 -11.46
C THR A 260 -13.28 13.42 -11.31
N GLY A 261 -13.80 13.27 -10.09
CA GLY A 261 -14.81 12.26 -9.81
C GLY A 261 -14.27 10.84 -10.05
N MET A 262 -15.18 9.89 -10.28
CA MET A 262 -14.87 8.49 -10.53
C MET A 262 -14.40 8.28 -11.97
N VAL A 263 -13.24 7.65 -12.14
CA VAL A 263 -12.66 7.35 -13.46
C VAL A 263 -12.33 5.86 -13.53
N ALA A 264 -12.77 5.18 -14.59
CA ALA A 264 -12.45 3.78 -14.84
C ALA A 264 -10.94 3.58 -15.10
N LEU A 265 -10.39 2.47 -14.61
CA LEU A 265 -8.97 2.11 -14.78
C LEU A 265 -8.70 1.24 -16.02
N GLY A 266 -9.76 0.77 -16.68
CA GLY A 266 -9.70 -0.22 -17.76
C GLY A 266 -9.64 -1.65 -17.23
N ASP A 267 -9.26 -2.57 -18.10
CA ASP A 267 -9.24 -4.02 -17.86
C ASP A 267 -8.01 -4.66 -18.51
N VAL A 268 -7.61 -5.84 -18.04
CA VAL A 268 -6.59 -6.67 -18.68
C VAL A 268 -7.26 -7.54 -19.75
N PRO A 269 -6.87 -7.44 -21.04
CA PRO A 269 -7.53 -8.19 -22.10
C PRO A 269 -7.48 -9.72 -21.90
N GLY A 270 -8.53 -10.41 -22.35
CA GLY A 270 -8.58 -11.87 -22.49
C GLY A 270 -9.50 -12.59 -21.49
N GLY A 271 -10.02 -11.90 -20.49
CA GLY A 271 -11.04 -12.41 -19.56
C GLY A 271 -12.42 -11.79 -19.77
N SER A 272 -13.35 -12.12 -18.85
CA SER A 272 -14.55 -11.31 -18.63
C SER A 272 -14.16 -9.97 -18.02
N VAL A 273 -14.87 -8.89 -18.33
CA VAL A 273 -14.59 -7.58 -17.70
C VAL A 273 -14.87 -7.67 -16.20
N PHE A 274 -13.80 -7.76 -15.44
CA PHE A 274 -13.81 -7.79 -13.99
C PHE A 274 -12.49 -7.21 -13.50
N ALA A 275 -12.54 -6.09 -12.78
CA ALA A 275 -11.43 -5.57 -12.03
C ALA A 275 -11.91 -4.98 -10.69
N ASN A 276 -11.15 -5.25 -9.64
CA ASN A 276 -11.41 -4.78 -8.29
C ASN A 276 -10.10 -4.21 -7.72
N ALA A 277 -9.99 -2.89 -7.63
CA ALA A 277 -8.83 -2.24 -7.03
C ALA A 277 -8.90 -2.39 -5.51
N LEU A 278 -7.85 -2.96 -4.90
CA LEU A 278 -7.79 -3.30 -3.48
C LEU A 278 -6.75 -2.49 -2.72
N GLY A 279 -5.74 -1.93 -3.40
CA GLY A 279 -4.70 -1.11 -2.79
C GLY A 279 -4.26 0.04 -3.67
N VAL A 280 -3.86 1.15 -3.04
CA VAL A 280 -3.37 2.36 -3.70
C VAL A 280 -2.20 2.96 -2.90
N ASN A 281 -1.17 3.45 -3.58
CA ASN A 281 -0.01 4.10 -2.94
C ASN A 281 -0.31 5.57 -2.56
N HIS A 282 0.67 6.29 -2.01
CA HIS A 282 0.49 7.63 -1.42
C HIS A 282 -0.11 8.67 -2.38
N ASP A 283 0.45 8.79 -3.58
CA ASP A 283 0.01 9.74 -4.61
C ASP A 283 -1.06 9.16 -5.55
N GLY A 284 -1.40 7.89 -5.38
CA GLY A 284 -2.31 7.14 -6.23
C GLY A 284 -1.82 6.96 -7.66
N SER A 285 -0.50 6.96 -7.88
CA SER A 285 0.14 6.63 -9.16
C SER A 285 0.24 5.13 -9.42
N VAL A 286 0.19 4.31 -8.36
CA VAL A 286 0.21 2.84 -8.44
C VAL A 286 -1.01 2.26 -7.72
N ILE A 287 -1.77 1.44 -8.43
CA ILE A 287 -2.97 0.76 -7.92
C ILE A 287 -2.81 -0.74 -8.16
N VAL A 288 -3.19 -1.55 -7.17
CA VAL A 288 -3.16 -3.02 -7.26
C VAL A 288 -4.52 -3.61 -6.93
N GLY A 289 -4.76 -4.83 -7.39
CA GLY A 289 -6.03 -5.50 -7.12
C GLY A 289 -6.13 -6.86 -7.76
N GLN A 290 -7.36 -7.24 -8.07
CA GLN A 290 -7.72 -8.48 -8.75
C GLN A 290 -8.44 -8.19 -10.05
N THR A 291 -8.10 -8.92 -11.11
CA THR A 291 -8.70 -8.84 -12.45
C THR A 291 -9.07 -10.23 -12.94
N SER A 292 -9.86 -10.35 -14.01
CA SER A 292 -10.09 -11.61 -14.72
C SER A 292 -9.33 -11.62 -16.05
N THR A 293 -8.68 -12.73 -16.38
CA THR A 293 -7.99 -12.94 -17.66
C THR A 293 -8.38 -14.30 -18.25
N ALA A 294 -7.77 -14.69 -19.37
CA ALA A 294 -7.93 -16.04 -19.94
C ALA A 294 -7.47 -17.16 -18.98
N LEU A 295 -6.65 -16.83 -17.98
CA LEU A 295 -6.18 -17.76 -16.96
C LEU A 295 -7.09 -17.79 -15.72
N GLY A 296 -8.18 -17.03 -15.69
CA GLY A 296 -9.05 -16.83 -14.51
C GLY A 296 -8.66 -15.59 -13.71
N PHE A 297 -8.91 -15.59 -12.40
CA PHE A 297 -8.54 -14.45 -11.56
C PHE A 297 -7.02 -14.30 -11.42
N GLU A 298 -6.53 -13.09 -11.69
CA GLU A 298 -5.14 -12.69 -11.53
C GLU A 298 -5.00 -11.39 -10.74
N ALA A 299 -3.87 -11.22 -10.06
CA ALA A 299 -3.50 -9.93 -9.51
C ALA A 299 -3.14 -8.95 -10.64
N PHE A 300 -3.53 -7.69 -10.51
CA PHE A 300 -3.12 -6.63 -11.43
C PHE A 300 -2.28 -5.55 -10.75
N ILE A 301 -1.51 -4.84 -11.56
CA ILE A 301 -0.90 -3.54 -11.25
C ILE A 301 -1.32 -2.53 -12.33
N TRP A 302 -1.65 -1.31 -11.90
CA TRP A 302 -2.03 -0.22 -12.77
C TRP A 302 -1.16 1.01 -12.49
N THR A 303 -0.76 1.68 -13.56
CA THR A 303 -0.22 3.05 -13.51
C THR A 303 -0.87 3.87 -14.61
N SER A 304 -0.86 5.21 -14.49
CA SER A 304 -1.34 6.08 -15.56
C SER A 304 -0.54 5.96 -16.86
N ALA A 305 0.74 5.57 -16.76
CA ALA A 305 1.64 5.44 -17.91
C ALA A 305 1.44 4.12 -18.67
N THR A 306 1.14 3.03 -17.98
CA THR A 306 1.07 1.68 -18.58
C THR A 306 -0.34 1.10 -18.65
N GLY A 307 -1.32 1.71 -18.00
CA GLY A 307 -2.64 1.14 -17.81
C GLY A 307 -2.61 -0.11 -16.92
N MET A 308 -3.67 -0.91 -16.98
CA MET A 308 -3.78 -2.14 -16.19
C MET A 308 -2.99 -3.28 -16.81
N GLN A 309 -2.20 -3.98 -16.01
CA GLN A 309 -1.38 -5.13 -16.43
C GLN A 309 -1.52 -6.26 -15.41
N SER A 310 -1.46 -7.53 -15.87
CA SER A 310 -1.28 -8.67 -14.95
C SER A 310 0.02 -8.47 -14.16
N LEU A 311 -0.07 -8.54 -12.83
CA LEU A 311 1.08 -8.41 -11.95
C LEU A 311 2.08 -9.55 -12.20
N GLY A 312 1.60 -10.77 -12.50
CA GLY A 312 2.47 -11.89 -12.86
C GLY A 312 3.31 -11.58 -14.10
N SER A 313 2.67 -11.12 -15.16
CA SER A 313 3.37 -10.70 -16.39
C SER A 313 4.34 -9.54 -16.14
N TYR A 314 3.93 -8.56 -15.32
CA TYR A 314 4.76 -7.42 -14.93
C TYR A 314 6.04 -7.84 -14.19
N LEU A 315 5.96 -8.88 -13.36
CA LEU A 315 7.10 -9.40 -12.59
C LEU A 315 7.99 -10.34 -13.40
N THR A 316 7.43 -11.18 -14.27
CA THR A 316 8.23 -12.03 -15.16
C THR A 316 9.06 -11.21 -16.14
N GLN A 317 8.54 -10.06 -16.61
CA GLN A 317 9.33 -9.09 -17.39
C GLN A 317 10.50 -8.48 -16.61
N ARG A 318 10.49 -8.58 -15.28
CA ARG A 318 11.54 -8.12 -14.35
C ARG A 318 12.38 -9.26 -13.79
N GLY A 319 12.34 -10.44 -14.41
CA GLY A 319 13.18 -11.58 -14.07
C GLY A 319 12.65 -12.47 -12.93
N VAL A 320 11.42 -12.24 -12.45
CA VAL A 320 10.81 -13.13 -11.45
C VAL A 320 10.28 -14.40 -12.11
N ASP A 321 10.79 -15.56 -11.69
CA ASP A 321 10.25 -16.86 -12.10
C ASP A 321 8.95 -17.16 -11.35
N LEU A 322 7.85 -17.23 -12.10
CA LEU A 322 6.52 -17.58 -11.62
C LEU A 322 5.99 -18.83 -12.34
N THR A 323 6.84 -19.65 -12.95
CA THR A 323 6.42 -20.78 -13.79
C THR A 323 5.50 -21.78 -13.06
N ASP A 324 5.69 -21.93 -11.75
CA ASP A 324 4.91 -22.84 -10.91
C ASP A 324 3.64 -22.21 -10.30
N ARG A 325 3.41 -20.90 -10.48
CA ARG A 325 2.41 -20.16 -9.71
C ARG A 325 1.69 -19.07 -10.50
N ARG A 326 0.47 -18.76 -10.06
CA ARG A 326 -0.32 -17.62 -10.53
C ARG A 326 -0.61 -16.71 -9.36
N LEU A 327 -0.34 -15.41 -9.50
CA LEU A 327 -0.74 -14.41 -8.51
C LEU A 327 -2.24 -14.13 -8.69
N VAL A 328 -3.05 -14.38 -7.66
CA VAL A 328 -4.53 -14.38 -7.78
C VAL A 328 -5.14 -13.05 -7.36
N ALA A 329 -4.57 -12.40 -6.34
CA ALA A 329 -4.97 -11.08 -5.91
C ALA A 329 -3.78 -10.37 -5.25
N ALA A 330 -3.67 -9.06 -5.49
CA ALA A 330 -2.83 -8.16 -4.71
C ALA A 330 -3.74 -7.30 -3.83
N THR A 331 -3.61 -7.44 -2.52
CA THR A 331 -4.56 -6.87 -1.54
C THR A 331 -4.08 -5.58 -0.91
N ALA A 332 -2.77 -5.40 -0.78
CA ALA A 332 -2.19 -4.17 -0.26
C ALA A 332 -0.91 -3.80 -1.01
N ILE A 333 -0.65 -2.50 -1.05
CA ILE A 333 0.58 -1.91 -1.56
C ILE A 333 1.08 -0.88 -0.55
N SER A 334 2.40 -0.78 -0.37
CA SER A 334 3.01 0.21 0.51
C SER A 334 2.80 1.64 0.00
N PRO A 335 2.85 2.66 0.88
CA PRO A 335 2.72 4.06 0.47
C PRO A 335 3.70 4.51 -0.62
N ASN A 336 4.91 3.94 -0.65
CA ASN A 336 5.92 4.23 -1.68
C ASN A 336 5.73 3.43 -2.99
N GLY A 337 4.72 2.58 -3.09
CA GLY A 337 4.43 1.79 -4.28
C GLY A 337 5.36 0.60 -4.55
N ARG A 338 6.28 0.28 -3.63
CA ARG A 338 7.34 -0.72 -3.86
C ARG A 338 7.01 -2.11 -3.34
N PHE A 339 6.19 -2.23 -2.31
CA PHE A 339 5.92 -3.50 -1.66
C PHE A 339 4.47 -3.88 -1.85
N ILE A 340 4.20 -5.10 -2.31
CA ILE A 340 2.86 -5.61 -2.58
C ILE A 340 2.68 -6.93 -1.84
N THR A 341 1.54 -7.12 -1.19
CA THR A 341 1.13 -8.43 -0.65
C THR A 341 -0.19 -8.88 -1.25
N GLY A 342 -0.52 -10.14 -1.04
CA GLY A 342 -1.70 -10.79 -1.57
C GLY A 342 -1.58 -12.29 -1.44
N TRP A 343 -2.23 -13.02 -2.33
CA TRP A 343 -2.09 -14.48 -2.41
C TRP A 343 -1.99 -14.98 -3.84
N SER A 344 -1.36 -16.14 -3.95
CA SER A 344 -1.10 -16.86 -5.18
C SER A 344 -1.65 -18.28 -5.10
N SER A 345 -1.74 -18.95 -6.25
CA SER A 345 -2.10 -20.36 -6.36
C SER A 345 -1.04 -21.11 -7.15
N ARG A 346 -0.73 -22.33 -6.76
CA ARG A 346 0.16 -23.25 -7.48
C ARG A 346 -0.39 -24.68 -7.43
N THR A 347 0.16 -25.60 -8.20
CA THR A 347 -0.30 -26.99 -8.20
C THR A 347 -0.29 -27.58 -6.79
N GLY A 348 -1.47 -27.97 -6.29
CA GLY A 348 -1.64 -28.51 -4.93
C GLY A 348 -1.84 -27.47 -3.82
N VAL A 349 -1.80 -26.16 -4.12
CA VAL A 349 -1.93 -25.06 -3.14
C VAL A 349 -2.82 -23.96 -3.70
N SER A 350 -3.98 -23.73 -3.09
CA SER A 350 -4.97 -22.76 -3.58
C SER A 350 -4.71 -21.33 -3.14
N ASN A 351 -4.09 -21.13 -1.96
CA ASN A 351 -3.76 -19.82 -1.41
C ASN A 351 -2.39 -19.87 -0.72
N GLU A 352 -1.41 -19.20 -1.30
CA GLU A 352 -0.11 -18.95 -0.69
C GLU A 352 0.14 -17.45 -0.71
N ALA A 353 0.17 -16.85 0.48
CA ALA A 353 0.45 -15.44 0.66
C ALA A 353 1.83 -15.09 0.10
N PHE A 354 2.02 -13.84 -0.33
CA PHE A 354 3.31 -13.40 -0.85
C PHE A 354 3.64 -11.97 -0.43
N VAL A 355 4.92 -11.64 -0.51
CA VAL A 355 5.41 -10.27 -0.63
C VAL A 355 6.18 -10.15 -1.93
N VAL A 356 5.93 -9.06 -2.65
CA VAL A 356 6.69 -8.65 -3.82
C VAL A 356 7.35 -7.32 -3.52
N THR A 357 8.65 -7.24 -3.79
CA THR A 357 9.41 -5.99 -3.79
C THR A 357 9.68 -5.59 -5.22
N ILE A 358 9.11 -4.49 -5.67
CA ILE A 358 9.44 -3.82 -6.93
C ILE A 358 10.69 -2.98 -6.67
N GLY A 359 11.78 -3.34 -7.33
CA GLY A 359 13.01 -2.56 -7.33
C GLY A 359 12.77 -1.19 -7.95
N VAL A 360 13.60 -0.23 -7.55
CA VAL A 360 13.72 1.04 -8.26
C VAL A 360 14.82 0.87 -9.31
N GLY A 361 14.62 1.44 -10.48
CA GLY A 361 15.68 1.51 -11.48
C GLY A 361 16.65 2.58 -11.01
N CYS A 362 17.64 2.20 -10.21
CA CYS A 362 18.71 3.11 -9.82
C CYS A 362 19.53 3.39 -11.09
N SER A 363 19.52 4.61 -11.59
CA SER A 363 20.61 5.02 -12.47
C SER A 363 21.86 5.11 -11.61
N PRO A 364 23.02 4.61 -12.06
CA PRO A 364 24.28 4.88 -11.36
C PRO A 364 24.53 6.39 -11.14
N ALA A 365 23.85 7.27 -11.91
CA ALA A 365 23.88 8.71 -11.69
C ALA A 365 23.07 9.20 -10.47
N ASP A 366 22.14 8.39 -9.93
CA ASP A 366 21.34 8.72 -8.74
C ASP A 366 22.13 8.55 -7.44
N ILE A 367 23.30 7.90 -7.53
CA ILE A 367 24.30 7.78 -6.46
C ILE A 367 25.63 8.22 -7.06
N ALA A 368 25.82 9.53 -7.21
CA ALA A 368 27.01 10.12 -7.79
C ALA A 368 27.73 11.06 -6.82
N ASP A 369 29.03 11.24 -7.00
CA ASP A 369 29.78 12.30 -6.31
C ASP A 369 29.35 13.71 -6.77
N ASP A 370 29.92 14.74 -6.15
CA ASP A 370 29.68 16.16 -6.46
C ASP A 370 30.00 16.56 -7.92
N GLN A 371 30.65 15.67 -8.68
CA GLN A 371 30.94 15.82 -10.11
C GLN A 371 29.99 15.02 -11.02
N GLY A 372 28.99 14.34 -10.47
CA GLY A 372 28.07 13.49 -11.22
C GLY A 372 28.68 12.15 -11.66
N THR A 373 29.76 11.71 -11.01
CA THR A 373 30.39 10.41 -11.26
C THR A 373 29.68 9.31 -10.49
N PRO A 374 29.12 8.28 -11.16
CA PRO A 374 28.50 7.15 -10.48
C PRO A 374 29.41 6.44 -9.48
N LEU A 375 28.93 6.27 -8.24
CA LEU A 375 29.64 5.52 -7.21
C LEU A 375 29.49 4.02 -7.48
N ILE A 376 30.60 3.36 -7.81
CA ILE A 376 30.67 1.89 -7.91
C ILE A 376 30.91 1.36 -6.48
N PHE A 377 29.94 0.64 -5.91
CA PHE A 377 30.08 0.02 -4.59
C PHE A 377 31.18 -1.06 -4.58
N SER A 378 32.42 -0.65 -4.33
CA SER A 378 33.51 -1.56 -4.01
C SER A 378 33.77 -1.55 -2.51
N ALA A 379 33.10 -2.48 -1.80
CA ALA A 379 33.34 -2.95 -0.42
C ALA A 379 33.37 -1.91 0.75
N PRO A 380 32.97 -2.30 1.98
CA PRO A 380 32.65 -1.39 3.09
C PRO A 380 33.87 -0.82 3.84
N THR A 381 35.01 -0.60 3.18
CA THR A 381 36.27 -0.25 3.86
C THR A 381 36.92 1.06 3.44
N ALA A 382 36.27 1.90 2.64
CA ALA A 382 36.79 3.23 2.34
C ALA A 382 36.22 4.27 3.33
N PRO A 383 37.06 5.05 4.05
CA PRO A 383 36.58 6.15 4.86
C PRO A 383 36.27 7.31 3.92
N ASN A 384 35.01 7.75 3.90
CA ASN A 384 34.49 8.85 3.09
C ASN A 384 34.51 8.60 1.57
N ASN A 385 33.35 8.25 1.01
CA ASN A 385 33.12 8.08 -0.42
C ASN A 385 32.82 9.39 -1.18
N GLY A 386 33.01 10.55 -0.54
CA GLY A 386 32.78 11.88 -1.11
C GLY A 386 31.39 12.45 -0.82
N VAL A 387 30.48 11.68 -0.23
CA VAL A 387 29.12 12.13 0.10
C VAL A 387 29.11 12.84 1.45
N ASN A 388 28.64 14.08 1.47
CA ASN A 388 28.55 14.90 2.67
C ASN A 388 27.08 15.21 3.04
N GLU A 389 26.88 15.80 4.21
CA GLU A 389 25.57 16.20 4.73
C GLU A 389 24.77 17.10 3.76
N GLY A 390 25.47 17.94 2.98
CA GLY A 390 24.87 18.77 1.94
C GLY A 390 24.22 17.98 0.81
N ASP A 391 24.79 16.82 0.45
CA ASP A 391 24.29 15.96 -0.63
C ASP A 391 23.01 15.25 -0.19
N TYR A 392 22.96 14.79 1.06
CA TYR A 392 21.74 14.23 1.66
C TYR A 392 20.64 15.27 1.76
N ASN A 393 20.96 16.49 2.20
CA ASN A 393 19.99 17.58 2.26
C ASN A 393 19.45 17.97 0.87
N ALA A 394 20.29 17.90 -0.18
CA ALA A 394 19.87 18.15 -1.55
C ALA A 394 18.93 17.05 -2.08
N PHE A 395 19.22 15.78 -1.79
CA PHE A 395 18.35 14.65 -2.12
C PHE A 395 16.95 14.79 -1.49
N PHE A 396 16.88 15.09 -0.19
CA PHE A 396 15.59 15.27 0.51
C PHE A 396 14.83 16.54 0.09
N ALA A 397 15.52 17.58 -0.40
CA ALA A 397 14.90 18.80 -0.91
C ALA A 397 14.34 18.63 -2.33
N ALA A 398 14.92 17.75 -3.16
CA ALA A 398 14.52 17.55 -4.55
C ALA A 398 13.27 16.66 -4.72
N ASP A 399 13.10 15.64 -3.87
CA ASP A 399 12.03 14.63 -4.02
C ASP A 399 10.79 14.89 -3.14
N GLY A 400 10.71 16.04 -2.47
CA GLY A 400 9.55 16.38 -1.65
C GLY A 400 9.32 15.45 -0.46
N PHE A 401 10.33 14.67 -0.07
CA PHE A 401 10.27 13.65 0.99
C PHE A 401 9.81 14.23 2.35
N PHE A 402 10.09 15.51 2.59
CA PHE A 402 9.58 16.29 3.75
C PHE A 402 8.69 17.48 3.36
N ALA A 403 8.29 17.60 2.10
CA ALA A 403 7.57 18.77 1.64
C ALA A 403 6.09 18.72 2.06
N GLN A 404 5.81 19.18 3.28
CA GLN A 404 4.50 19.75 3.58
C GLN A 404 4.46 21.18 3.02
N ALA A 405 3.43 21.45 2.23
CA ALA A 405 3.12 22.76 1.69
C ALA A 405 2.80 23.77 2.81
N GLY A 406 3.50 24.91 2.81
CA GLY A 406 2.85 26.20 3.08
C GLY A 406 2.67 26.66 4.53
N LEU A 407 3.55 26.31 5.48
CA LEU A 407 3.58 26.98 6.80
C LEU A 407 4.96 27.58 7.07
N GLY A 408 4.99 28.87 7.37
CA GLY A 408 6.21 29.63 7.64
C GLY A 408 7.00 29.09 8.84
N ASN A 409 8.31 29.34 8.81
CA ASN A 409 9.29 29.08 9.87
C ASN A 409 8.67 28.99 11.27
N GLY A 410 8.55 27.78 11.84
CA GLY A 410 8.30 27.64 13.28
C GLY A 410 7.57 26.39 13.80
N ALA A 411 7.10 25.46 12.97
CA ALA A 411 6.42 24.27 13.49
C ALA A 411 6.68 23.02 12.63
N ILE A 412 7.73 22.27 12.96
CA ILE A 412 7.92 20.91 12.46
C ILE A 412 7.16 19.98 13.41
N GLY A 413 6.07 19.40 12.92
CA GLY A 413 5.30 18.36 13.61
C GLY A 413 6.09 17.05 13.65
N ALA A 414 6.08 16.41 14.81
CA ALA A 414 6.83 15.20 15.12
C ALA A 414 6.26 13.96 14.42
N SER A 415 6.87 13.54 13.30
CA SER A 415 6.66 12.20 12.74
C SER A 415 7.71 11.89 11.65
N CYS A 416 8.96 11.67 12.09
CA CYS A 416 10.05 10.91 11.46
C CYS A 416 11.34 11.32 12.19
N ASP A 417 11.56 10.73 13.36
CA ASP A 417 12.67 11.05 14.26
C ASP A 417 13.83 10.07 14.00
N ILE A 418 15.00 10.59 13.63
CA ILE A 418 16.25 9.82 13.54
C ILE A 418 16.82 9.79 14.96
N ALA A 419 16.81 8.63 15.60
CA ALA A 419 17.35 8.46 16.95
C ALA A 419 18.90 8.39 16.96
N ASP A 420 19.50 8.73 18.09
CA ASP A 420 20.94 8.55 18.32
C ASP A 420 21.35 7.07 18.52
N ASP A 421 22.66 6.83 18.66
CA ASP A 421 23.25 5.50 18.85
C ASP A 421 22.83 4.79 20.16
N GLN A 422 22.10 5.47 21.04
CA GLN A 422 21.50 4.93 22.26
C GLN A 422 19.97 4.76 22.15
N GLY A 423 19.38 5.05 20.98
CA GLY A 423 17.93 4.93 20.75
C GLY A 423 17.11 6.08 21.34
N THR A 424 17.72 7.24 21.56
CA THR A 424 17.04 8.43 22.07
C THR A 424 16.49 9.27 20.93
N ALA A 425 15.21 9.63 21.01
CA ALA A 425 14.53 10.60 20.13
C ALA A 425 15.24 11.97 20.14
N LEU A 426 15.52 12.54 18.96
CA LEU A 426 16.22 13.82 18.82
C LEU A 426 15.23 15.00 18.70
N PRO A 427 15.60 16.20 19.19
CA PRO A 427 14.75 17.39 19.08
C PRO A 427 14.57 17.82 17.61
N PRO A 428 13.44 18.48 17.27
CA PRO A 428 13.08 18.81 15.89
C PRO A 428 14.12 19.71 15.20
N PHE A 429 14.35 19.43 13.91
CA PHE A 429 15.26 20.17 13.02
C PHE A 429 14.98 21.68 13.07
N GLY A 430 16.01 22.49 13.31
CA GLY A 430 15.83 23.95 13.29
C GLY A 430 16.85 24.83 14.01
N ASN A 431 17.97 24.31 14.51
CA ASN A 431 19.03 25.16 15.06
C ASN A 431 20.21 25.30 14.07
N PRO A 432 20.28 26.38 13.27
CA PRO A 432 21.36 26.61 12.31
C PRO A 432 22.72 26.97 12.97
N THR A 433 22.83 26.90 14.30
CA THR A 433 24.06 27.20 15.04
C THR A 433 24.49 26.09 16.02
N GLY A 434 23.82 24.94 16.01
CA GLY A 434 24.19 23.79 16.84
C GLY A 434 25.29 22.95 16.21
N ALA A 435 26.29 22.56 17.01
CA ALA A 435 27.25 21.53 16.64
C ALA A 435 26.52 20.22 16.27
N ASN A 436 27.10 19.48 15.32
CA ASN A 436 26.75 18.12 14.89
C ASN A 436 25.88 17.38 15.90
N ASN A 437 24.64 17.09 15.51
CA ASN A 437 23.60 16.41 16.31
C ASN A 437 23.84 14.90 16.49
N GLY A 438 25.05 14.41 16.19
CA GLY A 438 25.47 13.03 16.41
C GLY A 438 25.26 12.11 15.22
N VAL A 439 24.63 12.58 14.13
CA VAL A 439 24.42 11.78 12.91
C VAL A 439 25.73 11.76 12.11
N ASN A 440 26.24 10.57 11.82
CA ASN A 440 27.44 10.37 11.02
C ASN A 440 27.14 9.67 9.69
N GLU A 441 28.14 9.59 8.81
CA GLU A 441 28.05 8.94 7.49
C GLU A 441 27.53 7.49 7.59
N GLY A 442 27.81 6.78 8.68
CA GLY A 442 27.33 5.44 8.97
C GLY A 442 25.81 5.35 9.17
N ASP A 443 25.19 6.35 9.78
CA ASP A 443 23.74 6.38 10.05
C ASP A 443 22.95 6.62 8.75
N TYR A 444 23.45 7.53 7.91
CA TYR A 444 22.95 7.71 6.56
C TYR A 444 23.15 6.45 5.73
N ASN A 445 24.33 5.84 5.77
CA ASN A 445 24.58 4.58 5.07
C ASN A 445 23.63 3.47 5.53
N LEU A 446 23.27 3.36 6.82
CA LEU A 446 22.28 2.39 7.30
C LEU A 446 20.86 2.70 6.80
N PHE A 447 20.45 3.97 6.86
CA PHE A 447 19.17 4.42 6.31
C PHE A 447 19.07 4.15 4.80
N PHE A 448 20.07 4.53 4.02
CA PHE A 448 20.12 4.35 2.58
C PHE A 448 20.33 2.89 2.15
N ASN A 449 21.06 2.09 2.93
CA ASN A 449 21.15 0.66 2.68
C ASN A 449 19.75 0.02 2.79
N SER A 450 18.95 0.40 3.79
CA SER A 450 17.55 -0.06 3.88
C SER A 450 16.64 0.41 2.73
N PHE A 451 16.96 1.56 2.12
CA PHE A 451 16.19 2.17 1.03
C PHE A 451 16.59 1.65 -0.37
N PHE A 452 17.87 1.33 -0.57
CA PHE A 452 18.50 0.97 -1.85
C PHE A 452 18.98 -0.50 -1.93
N ILE A 453 18.58 -1.39 -1.01
CA ILE A 453 18.87 -2.84 -1.06
C ILE A 453 18.72 -3.48 -2.46
N PRO A 454 17.81 -3.10 -3.38
CA PRO A 454 17.77 -3.75 -4.69
C PRO A 454 18.74 -3.17 -5.74
N CYS A 455 19.62 -2.22 -5.42
CA CYS A 455 20.63 -1.71 -6.37
C CYS A 455 21.87 -2.64 -6.52
N VAL A 456 21.75 -3.94 -6.21
CA VAL A 456 22.86 -4.93 -6.29
C VAL A 456 22.80 -5.77 -7.55
#